data_AF-A0AAN7HGS1-F1
#
_entry.id   AF-A0AAN7HGS1-F1
#
_cell.length_a   1.000
_cell.length_b   1.000
_cell.length_c   1.000
_cell.angle_alpha   90.00
_cell.angle_beta   90.00
_cell.angle_gamma   90.00
#
_symmetry.space_group_name_H-M   'P 1'
#
loop_
_entity.id
_entity.type
_entity.pdbx_description
1 polymer ?
#
loop_
_entity_poly.entity_id
_entity_poly.type
_entity_poly.pdbx_seq_one_letter_code
_entity_poly.pdbx_strand_id
1 'polypeptide(L)'
;MTLILRIHVLTTLLFLFTHALANTEKTIFLGPEAATIPLAQAKPLAGLRLDTLTPANGTLRTQLAAQFPSPEYPHGTATWLVLDKLTPNQRYEVRVCWPATQPTAFSLTTFPLSTVWDSPELMASLRAYSMSRQQLSELAASSPSHDDDEVPASSSEREEEASSMLLLRILAAADYFTTDSALMSNVPPVDADIILDPFLFNVLPRSLAGTACYIVAVAAAAYLAARRVASWIGELAVSGSLQQDSLKKRQ
;
A
#
# COMPACT_ATOMS: atom_id res chain seq x y z
N MET A 1 -10.34 18.39 38.85
CA MET A 1 -10.42 16.92 38.81
C MET A 1 -10.75 16.36 37.42
N THR A 2 -11.72 16.93 36.69
CA THR A 2 -12.12 16.49 35.34
C THR A 2 -11.05 16.69 34.25
N LEU A 3 -10.26 17.78 34.31
CA LEU A 3 -9.17 18.02 33.35
C LEU A 3 -8.05 16.99 33.48
N ILE A 4 -7.65 16.66 34.72
CA ILE A 4 -6.57 15.69 35.01
C ILE A 4 -6.98 14.28 34.55
N LEU A 5 -8.23 13.88 34.80
CA LEU A 5 -8.76 12.60 34.31
C LEU A 5 -8.77 12.54 32.77
N ARG A 6 -9.15 13.61 32.08
CA ARG A 6 -9.11 13.69 30.61
C ARG A 6 -7.69 13.61 30.05
N ILE A 7 -6.74 14.28 30.71
CA ILE A 7 -5.32 14.19 30.35
C ILE A 7 -4.83 12.76 30.53
N HIS A 8 -5.11 12.11 31.67
CA HIS A 8 -4.67 10.72 31.90
C HIS A 8 -5.29 9.74 30.90
N VAL A 9 -6.58 9.87 30.57
CA VAL A 9 -7.22 9.06 29.53
C VAL A 9 -6.56 9.27 28.16
N LEU A 10 -6.28 10.52 27.78
CA LEU A 10 -5.62 10.83 26.52
C LEU A 10 -4.17 10.29 26.49
N THR A 11 -3.44 10.44 27.58
CA THR A 11 -2.07 9.92 27.72
C THR A 11 -2.06 8.40 27.63
N THR A 12 -2.97 7.70 28.33
CA THR A 12 -3.10 6.24 28.21
C THR A 12 -3.49 5.82 26.79
N LEU A 13 -4.39 6.54 26.12
CA LEU A 13 -4.75 6.27 24.73
C LEU A 13 -3.55 6.42 23.78
N LEU A 14 -2.71 7.45 24.00
CA LEU A 14 -1.49 7.67 23.22
C LEU A 14 -0.45 6.55 23.45
N PHE A 15 -0.32 6.05 24.69
CA PHE A 15 0.57 4.91 24.99
C PHE A 15 0.09 3.57 24.43
N LEU A 16 -1.19 3.45 24.05
CA LEU A 16 -1.74 2.25 23.41
C LEU A 16 -1.46 2.20 21.90
N PHE A 17 -0.93 3.26 21.28
CA PHE A 17 -0.45 3.20 19.90
C PHE A 17 0.81 2.33 19.84
N THR A 18 0.61 1.06 19.49
CA THR A 18 1.69 0.13 19.19
C THR A 18 1.96 0.14 17.69
N HIS A 19 3.22 0.04 17.30
CA HIS A 19 3.58 -0.18 15.91
C HIS A 19 3.18 -1.61 15.52
N ALA A 20 2.23 -1.74 14.60
CA ALA A 20 1.93 -3.01 13.97
C ALA A 20 2.94 -3.24 12.85
N LEU A 21 3.85 -4.20 13.03
CA LEU A 21 4.64 -4.74 11.92
C LEU A 21 3.73 -5.68 11.14
N ALA A 22 3.54 -5.38 9.86
CA ALA A 22 2.81 -6.22 8.92
C ALA A 22 3.72 -6.47 7.72
N ASN A 23 3.44 -7.54 6.98
CA ASN A 23 4.11 -7.86 5.72
C ASN A 23 3.60 -6.93 4.62
N THR A 24 3.87 -5.64 4.80
CA THR A 24 3.57 -4.59 3.87
C THR A 24 4.68 -3.54 3.91
N GLU A 25 5.07 -3.09 2.72
CA GLU A 25 6.02 -2.01 2.53
C GLU A 25 5.34 -0.96 1.66
N LYS A 26 5.57 0.31 1.95
CA LYS A 26 4.79 1.38 1.33
C LYS A 26 5.57 2.66 1.16
N THR A 27 5.21 3.41 0.13
CA THR A 27 5.68 4.78 -0.07
C THR A 27 4.50 5.72 -0.37
N ILE A 28 4.66 6.98 0.00
CA ILE A 28 3.64 8.02 -0.15
C ILE A 28 4.23 9.13 -1.02
N PHE A 29 3.46 9.59 -1.98
CA PHE A 29 3.87 10.64 -2.92
C PHE A 29 2.68 11.53 -3.28
N LEU A 30 2.98 12.65 -3.94
CA LEU A 30 1.98 13.53 -4.54
C LEU A 30 1.92 13.26 -6.05
N GLY A 31 0.72 13.28 -6.61
CA GLY A 31 0.54 13.25 -8.05
C GLY A 31 1.25 14.46 -8.68
N PRO A 32 2.12 14.26 -9.68
CA PRO A 32 2.81 15.37 -10.33
C PRO A 32 1.83 16.23 -11.14
N GLU A 33 2.27 17.43 -11.53
CA GLU A 33 1.53 18.20 -12.53
C GLU A 33 1.38 17.39 -13.82
N ALA A 34 0.21 17.48 -14.46
CA ALA A 34 -0.02 16.82 -15.73
C ALA A 34 0.91 17.46 -16.78
N ALA A 35 1.83 16.67 -17.32
CA ALA A 35 2.71 17.10 -18.39
C ALA A 35 2.21 16.51 -19.70
N THR A 36 2.18 17.33 -20.76
CA THR A 36 2.05 16.79 -22.11
C THR A 36 3.31 15.97 -22.37
N ILE A 37 3.19 14.64 -22.31
CA ILE A 37 4.31 13.75 -22.61
C ILE A 37 4.54 13.86 -24.11
N PRO A 38 5.69 14.40 -24.57
CA PRO A 38 5.95 14.49 -26.00
C PRO A 38 5.86 13.09 -26.61
N LEU A 39 5.26 12.97 -27.79
CA LEU A 39 5.05 11.68 -28.47
C LEU A 39 6.37 10.85 -28.58
N ALA A 40 7.51 11.54 -28.65
CA ALA A 40 8.86 10.97 -28.63
C ALA A 40 9.21 10.21 -27.33
N GLN A 41 8.66 10.61 -26.17
CA GLN A 41 8.87 9.97 -24.87
C GLN A 41 7.80 8.91 -24.56
N ALA A 42 6.58 9.07 -25.10
CA ALA A 42 5.49 8.12 -24.93
C ALA A 42 5.72 6.78 -25.67
N LYS A 43 6.34 6.81 -26.85
CA LYS A 43 6.60 5.62 -27.68
C LYS A 43 7.59 4.64 -27.03
N PRO A 44 8.72 5.06 -26.44
CA PRO A 44 9.59 4.19 -25.65
C PRO A 44 8.85 3.50 -24.51
N LEU A 45 7.98 4.21 -23.78
CA LEU A 45 7.27 3.65 -22.63
C LEU A 45 6.30 2.53 -23.04
N ALA A 46 5.57 2.71 -24.15
CA ALA A 46 4.72 1.67 -24.71
C ALA A 46 5.52 0.41 -25.15
N GLY A 47 6.75 0.61 -25.62
CA GLY A 47 7.65 -0.50 -25.98
C GLY A 47 8.18 -1.30 -24.78
N LEU A 48 8.17 -0.72 -23.58
CA LEU A 48 8.73 -1.36 -22.38
C LEU A 48 7.80 -2.42 -21.76
N ARG A 49 6.52 -2.45 -22.16
CA ARG A 49 5.49 -3.41 -21.68
C ARG A 49 5.42 -3.50 -20.13
N LEU A 50 5.48 -2.35 -19.48
CA LEU A 50 5.35 -2.26 -18.03
C LEU A 50 3.87 -2.41 -17.63
N ASP A 51 3.63 -3.03 -16.47
CA ASP A 51 2.29 -3.03 -15.88
C ASP A 51 1.93 -1.62 -15.42
N THR A 52 0.66 -1.25 -15.58
CA THR A 52 0.17 0.10 -15.25
C THR A 52 -0.90 0.03 -14.17
N LEU A 53 -0.72 0.83 -13.13
CA LEU A 53 -1.71 1.08 -12.08
C LEU A 53 -2.33 2.47 -12.28
N THR A 54 -3.65 2.56 -12.11
CA THR A 54 -4.38 3.84 -12.14
C THR A 54 -5.26 3.95 -10.89
N PRO A 55 -5.73 5.14 -10.49
CA PRO A 55 -6.65 5.25 -9.36
C PRO A 55 -7.96 4.46 -9.53
N ALA A 56 -8.37 4.18 -10.76
CA ALA A 56 -9.56 3.37 -11.07
C ALA A 56 -9.28 1.85 -11.05
N ASN A 57 -8.09 1.44 -11.51
CA ASN A 57 -7.60 0.07 -11.43
C ASN A 57 -6.26 0.05 -10.67
N GLY A 58 -6.36 0.22 -9.35
CA GLY A 58 -5.22 0.45 -8.49
C GLY A 58 -4.67 -0.82 -7.85
N THR A 59 -5.10 -2.02 -8.25
CA THR A 59 -4.65 -3.28 -7.65
C THR A 59 -4.07 -4.20 -8.71
N LEU A 60 -2.88 -4.73 -8.46
CA LEU A 60 -2.22 -5.72 -9.30
C LEU A 60 -1.72 -6.87 -8.42
N ARG A 61 -2.22 -8.08 -8.69
CA ARG A 61 -1.71 -9.31 -8.11
C ARG A 61 -0.70 -9.92 -9.06
N THR A 62 0.52 -10.15 -8.58
CA THR A 62 1.63 -10.59 -9.42
C THR A 62 2.68 -11.37 -8.62
N GLN A 63 3.69 -11.89 -9.32
CA GLN A 63 4.88 -12.49 -8.72
C GLN A 63 6.09 -11.60 -8.97
N LEU A 64 6.74 -11.20 -7.89
CA LEU A 64 7.92 -10.36 -7.92
C LEU A 64 9.17 -11.22 -7.85
N ALA A 65 10.04 -11.11 -8.86
CA ALA A 65 11.36 -11.73 -8.80
C ALA A 65 12.14 -11.14 -7.62
N ALA A 66 12.78 -12.01 -6.85
CA ALA A 66 13.61 -11.65 -5.73
C ALA A 66 14.94 -12.41 -5.80
N GLN A 67 15.96 -11.88 -5.14
CA GLN A 67 17.26 -12.52 -4.98
C GLN A 67 17.82 -12.21 -3.60
N PHE A 68 18.78 -12.99 -3.15
CA PHE A 68 19.54 -12.61 -1.95
C PHE A 68 20.33 -11.32 -2.23
N PRO A 69 20.48 -10.44 -1.22
CA PRO A 69 21.34 -9.27 -1.31
C PRO A 69 22.76 -9.64 -1.76
N SER A 70 23.29 -8.92 -2.74
CA SER A 70 24.69 -9.02 -3.18
C SER A 70 25.34 -7.64 -3.22
N PRO A 71 26.68 -7.54 -3.35
CA PRO A 71 27.35 -6.24 -3.51
C PRO A 71 26.80 -5.42 -4.70
N GLU A 72 26.41 -6.09 -5.78
CA GLU A 72 25.85 -5.48 -6.99
C GLU A 72 24.36 -5.13 -6.82
N TYR A 73 23.63 -5.94 -6.04
CA TYR A 73 22.19 -5.80 -5.80
C TYR A 73 21.88 -5.83 -4.29
N PRO A 74 22.27 -4.80 -3.53
CA PRO A 74 22.15 -4.80 -2.07
C PRO A 74 20.69 -4.83 -1.59
N HIS A 75 19.76 -4.41 -2.45
CA HIS A 75 18.32 -4.40 -2.18
C HIS A 75 17.55 -5.40 -3.07
N GLY A 76 18.26 -6.31 -3.73
CA GLY A 76 17.69 -7.35 -4.57
C GLY A 76 17.23 -6.87 -5.95
N THR A 77 16.25 -7.57 -6.52
CA THR A 77 15.87 -7.44 -7.93
C THR A 77 14.85 -6.31 -8.13
N ALA A 78 15.00 -5.56 -9.22
CA ALA A 78 14.11 -4.45 -9.56
C ALA A 78 12.91 -4.92 -10.40
N THR A 79 11.72 -4.48 -10.01
CA THR A 79 10.48 -4.51 -10.79
C THR A 79 10.03 -3.07 -11.05
N TRP A 80 9.60 -2.79 -12.29
CA TRP A 80 9.13 -1.48 -12.68
C TRP A 80 7.66 -1.49 -13.12
N LEU A 81 6.91 -0.47 -12.70
CA LEU A 81 5.52 -0.23 -13.05
C LEU A 81 5.30 1.23 -13.43
N VAL A 82 4.21 1.49 -14.15
CA VAL A 82 3.71 2.83 -14.43
C VAL A 82 2.57 3.16 -13.47
N LEU A 83 2.62 4.34 -12.86
CA LEU A 83 1.50 4.92 -12.13
C LEU A 83 0.92 6.03 -13.01
N ASP A 84 -0.28 5.81 -13.54
CA ASP A 84 -0.87 6.67 -14.57
C ASP A 84 -2.21 7.27 -14.10
N LYS A 85 -2.66 8.32 -14.79
CA LYS A 85 -3.91 9.05 -14.51
C LYS A 85 -4.01 9.53 -13.06
N LEU A 86 -2.89 10.00 -12.52
CA LEU A 86 -2.84 10.58 -11.19
C LEU A 86 -3.51 11.97 -11.21
N THR A 87 -3.99 12.43 -10.07
CA THR A 87 -4.50 13.80 -9.92
C THR A 87 -3.38 14.67 -9.36
N PRO A 88 -3.04 15.80 -10.01
CA PRO A 88 -2.02 16.71 -9.52
C PRO A 88 -2.26 17.12 -8.07
N ASN A 89 -1.20 17.12 -7.26
CA ASN A 89 -1.22 17.47 -5.83
C ASN A 89 -2.14 16.60 -4.94
N GLN A 90 -2.72 15.53 -5.47
CA GLN A 90 -3.36 14.52 -4.65
C GLN A 90 -2.30 13.58 -4.06
N ARG A 91 -2.46 13.24 -2.78
CA ARG A 91 -1.60 12.28 -2.09
C ARG A 91 -2.04 10.86 -2.42
N TYR A 92 -1.06 10.00 -2.67
CA TYR A 92 -1.25 8.57 -2.92
C TYR A 92 -0.33 7.77 -2.00
N GLU A 93 -0.80 6.60 -1.57
CA GLU A 93 0.05 5.54 -1.01
C GLU A 93 0.11 4.43 -2.05
N VAL A 94 1.31 3.93 -2.34
CA VAL A 94 1.45 2.63 -3.00
C VAL A 94 2.06 1.66 -2.02
N ARG A 95 1.47 0.48 -1.92
CA ARG A 95 1.88 -0.57 -1.00
C ARG A 95 2.05 -1.90 -1.72
N VAL A 96 3.04 -2.66 -1.27
CA VAL A 96 3.23 -4.07 -1.60
C VAL A 96 2.83 -4.87 -0.37
N CYS A 97 1.99 -5.88 -0.55
CA CYS A 97 1.58 -6.82 0.49
C CYS A 97 2.00 -8.23 0.08
N TRP A 98 2.56 -9.02 1.00
CA TRP A 98 3.04 -10.38 0.70
C TRP A 98 2.75 -11.39 1.82
N PRO A 99 2.73 -12.70 1.52
CA PRO A 99 2.55 -13.75 2.51
C PRO A 99 3.67 -13.80 3.54
N ALA A 100 3.33 -14.07 4.82
CA ALA A 100 4.33 -14.30 5.87
C ALA A 100 5.26 -15.49 5.61
N THR A 101 4.83 -16.42 4.75
CA THR A 101 5.60 -17.61 4.36
C THR A 101 6.64 -17.33 3.28
N GLN A 102 6.72 -16.11 2.75
CA GLN A 102 7.72 -15.67 1.76
C GLN A 102 8.47 -14.43 2.30
N PRO A 103 9.34 -14.57 3.33
CA PRO A 103 10.03 -13.44 3.93
C PRO A 103 10.88 -12.69 2.90
N THR A 104 10.54 -11.42 2.69
CA THR A 104 11.14 -10.59 1.64
C THR A 104 11.21 -9.15 2.14
N ALA A 105 12.37 -8.54 2.01
CA ALA A 105 12.57 -7.13 2.25
C ALA A 105 12.29 -6.36 0.96
N PHE A 106 11.33 -5.44 1.02
CA PHE A 106 10.97 -4.59 -0.10
C PHE A 106 11.48 -3.16 0.08
N SER A 107 11.75 -2.47 -1.04
CA SER A 107 11.97 -1.02 -1.07
C SER A 107 11.22 -0.42 -2.25
N LEU A 108 10.43 0.63 -1.99
CA LEU A 108 9.58 1.27 -2.98
C LEU A 108 10.05 2.70 -3.24
N THR A 109 10.22 3.07 -4.51
CA THR A 109 10.57 4.45 -4.89
C THR A 109 9.82 4.87 -6.14
N THR A 110 9.21 6.05 -6.11
CA THR A 110 8.57 6.66 -7.27
C THR A 110 9.48 7.71 -7.91
N PHE A 111 9.53 7.74 -9.23
CA PHE A 111 10.34 8.66 -10.01
C PHE A 111 9.50 9.38 -11.08
N PRO A 112 9.70 10.70 -11.27
CA PRO A 112 9.28 11.37 -12.49
C PRO A 112 9.94 10.73 -13.72
N LEU A 113 9.31 10.82 -14.89
CA LEU A 113 9.94 10.35 -16.14
C LEU A 113 11.32 10.99 -16.31
N SER A 114 11.42 12.32 -16.31
CA SER A 114 12.68 13.02 -16.55
C SER A 114 13.83 12.47 -15.71
N THR A 115 13.61 12.26 -14.41
CA THR A 115 14.61 11.68 -13.50
C THR A 115 15.12 10.31 -13.93
N VAL A 116 14.24 9.44 -14.44
CA VAL A 116 14.64 8.12 -14.93
C VAL A 116 15.47 8.26 -16.20
N TRP A 117 15.06 9.09 -17.16
CA TRP A 117 15.78 9.28 -18.43
C TRP A 117 17.14 9.95 -18.26
N ASP A 118 17.23 10.89 -17.32
CA ASP A 118 18.45 11.63 -17.02
C ASP A 118 19.46 10.81 -16.19
N SER A 119 19.02 9.68 -15.61
CA SER A 119 19.86 8.77 -14.83
C SER A 119 20.23 7.51 -15.63
N PRO A 120 21.50 7.33 -16.03
CA PRO A 120 21.94 6.14 -16.73
C PRO A 120 21.68 4.84 -15.95
N GLU A 121 21.83 4.89 -14.63
CA GLU A 121 21.61 3.74 -13.74
C GLU A 121 20.14 3.31 -13.69
N LEU A 122 19.21 4.28 -13.56
CA LEU A 122 17.77 3.99 -13.56
C LEU A 122 17.31 3.48 -14.93
N MET A 123 17.78 4.09 -16.02
CA MET A 123 17.51 3.59 -17.37
C MET A 123 18.04 2.17 -17.58
N ALA A 124 19.24 1.86 -17.10
CA ALA A 124 19.81 0.53 -17.22
C ALA A 124 18.95 -0.51 -16.46
N SER A 125 18.55 -0.18 -15.22
CA SER A 125 17.66 -1.03 -14.42
C SER A 125 16.30 -1.24 -15.11
N LEU A 126 15.68 -0.18 -15.64
CA LEU A 126 14.41 -0.24 -16.34
C LEU A 126 14.48 -1.11 -17.60
N ARG A 127 15.53 -0.95 -18.40
CA ARG A 127 15.75 -1.77 -19.60
C ARG A 127 16.01 -3.23 -19.25
N ALA A 128 16.81 -3.50 -18.22
CA ALA A 128 17.08 -4.87 -17.77
C ALA A 128 15.78 -5.60 -17.37
N TYR A 129 14.91 -4.92 -16.61
CA TYR A 129 13.59 -5.45 -16.26
C TYR A 129 12.69 -5.66 -17.49
N SER A 130 12.66 -4.71 -18.42
CA SER A 130 11.85 -4.83 -19.64
C SER A 130 12.30 -6.01 -20.52
N MET A 131 13.60 -6.22 -20.66
CA MET A 131 14.18 -7.32 -21.43
C MET A 131 13.88 -8.68 -20.81
N SER A 132 14.01 -8.82 -19.47
CA SER A 132 13.70 -10.10 -18.80
C SER A 132 12.23 -10.50 -18.93
N ARG A 133 11.32 -9.52 -18.87
CA ARG A 133 9.88 -9.70 -19.15
C ARG A 133 9.62 -10.19 -20.57
N GLN A 134 10.27 -9.59 -21.57
CA GLN A 134 10.10 -9.98 -22.96
C GLN A 134 10.54 -11.43 -23.19
N GLN A 135 11.71 -11.81 -22.65
CA GLN A 135 12.20 -13.19 -22.71
C GLN A 135 11.22 -14.18 -22.06
N LEU A 136 10.66 -13.85 -20.89
CA LEU A 136 9.68 -14.70 -20.22
C LEU A 136 8.39 -14.84 -21.05
N SER A 137 7.94 -13.76 -21.69
CA SER A 137 6.77 -13.77 -22.58
C SER A 137 7.00 -14.63 -23.83
N GLU A 138 8.20 -14.59 -24.42
CA GLU A 138 8.57 -15.41 -25.59
C GLU A 138 8.65 -16.89 -25.22
N LEU A 139 9.19 -17.21 -24.04
CA LEU A 139 9.21 -18.57 -23.50
C LEU A 139 7.80 -19.10 -23.26
N ALA A 140 6.90 -18.28 -22.71
CA ALA A 140 5.50 -18.65 -22.50
C ALA A 140 4.74 -18.87 -23.83
N ALA A 141 5.00 -18.03 -24.84
CA ALA A 141 4.38 -18.14 -26.17
C ALA A 141 4.85 -19.36 -26.99
N SER A 142 5.94 -20.02 -26.58
CA SER A 142 6.46 -21.23 -27.22
C SER A 142 5.79 -22.54 -26.74
N SER A 143 4.87 -22.46 -25.77
CA SER A 143 4.01 -23.59 -25.37
C SER A 143 2.72 -23.60 -26.20
N PRO A 144 2.26 -24.76 -26.73
CA PRO A 144 1.07 -24.84 -27.55
C PRO A 144 -0.18 -24.83 -26.66
N SER A 145 -0.60 -23.64 -26.24
CA SER A 145 -1.95 -23.42 -25.73
C SER A 145 -2.68 -22.49 -26.68
N HIS A 146 -3.62 -23.06 -27.44
CA HIS A 146 -4.71 -22.33 -28.06
C HIS A 146 -5.44 -21.55 -26.98
N ASP A 147 -5.39 -20.23 -27.06
CA ASP A 147 -6.53 -19.34 -26.86
C ASP A 147 -6.15 -18.01 -27.50
N ASP A 148 -6.70 -17.79 -28.70
CA ASP A 148 -6.69 -16.50 -29.38
C ASP A 148 -7.62 -15.55 -28.63
N ASP A 149 -7.12 -14.92 -27.57
CA ASP A 149 -7.71 -13.68 -27.08
C ASP A 149 -7.16 -12.54 -27.96
N GLU A 150 -7.92 -12.25 -29.01
CA GLU A 150 -7.87 -10.96 -29.73
C GLU A 150 -7.97 -9.83 -28.70
N VAL A 151 -6.82 -9.23 -28.36
CA VAL A 151 -6.80 -7.90 -27.78
C VAL A 151 -7.38 -6.97 -28.86
N PRO A 152 -8.52 -6.29 -28.63
CA PRO A 152 -9.00 -5.34 -29.60
C PRO A 152 -7.93 -4.23 -29.68
N ALA A 153 -7.33 -4.11 -30.86
CA ALA A 153 -6.57 -2.94 -31.25
C ALA A 153 -7.56 -1.78 -31.34
N SER A 154 -7.93 -1.20 -30.20
CA SER A 154 -8.45 0.15 -30.16
C SER A 154 -7.27 1.08 -30.43
N SER A 155 -6.95 1.20 -31.71
CA SER A 155 -6.32 2.39 -32.27
C SER A 155 -7.28 3.56 -32.12
N SER A 156 -7.56 3.97 -30.88
CA SER A 156 -7.95 5.33 -30.59
C SER A 156 -6.67 6.12 -30.62
N GLU A 157 -6.58 7.03 -31.59
CA GLU A 157 -5.65 8.14 -31.65
C GLU A 157 -5.34 8.59 -30.22
N ARG A 158 -4.13 8.29 -29.74
CA ARG A 158 -3.64 8.82 -28.47
C ARG A 158 -3.38 10.30 -28.77
N GLU A 159 -4.43 11.11 -28.69
CA GLU A 159 -4.32 12.55 -28.56
C GLU A 159 -3.28 12.83 -27.48
N GLU A 160 -2.56 13.94 -27.59
CA GLU A 160 -1.57 14.39 -26.62
C GLU A 160 -2.26 14.75 -25.28
N GLU A 161 -2.86 13.76 -24.63
CA GLU A 161 -3.56 13.92 -23.37
C GLU A 161 -2.49 14.07 -22.29
N ALA A 162 -2.45 15.26 -21.68
CA ALA A 162 -1.58 15.52 -20.56
C ALA A 162 -1.95 14.55 -19.43
N SER A 163 -1.11 13.54 -19.20
CA SER A 163 -1.29 12.59 -18.11
C SER A 163 -0.29 12.87 -16.99
N SER A 164 -0.79 12.89 -15.77
CA SER A 164 0.05 12.91 -14.58
C SER A 164 0.50 11.49 -14.28
N MET A 165 1.80 11.23 -14.48
CA MET A 165 2.38 9.90 -14.47
C MET A 165 3.70 9.85 -13.67
N LEU A 166 3.94 8.72 -13.00
CA LEU A 166 5.20 8.38 -12.36
C LEU A 166 5.64 6.96 -12.73
N LEU A 167 6.93 6.68 -12.62
CA LEU A 167 7.48 5.32 -12.64
C LEU A 167 7.68 4.84 -11.21
N LEU A 168 7.19 3.64 -10.89
CA LEU A 168 7.42 2.97 -9.62
C LEU A 168 8.51 1.92 -9.80
N ARG A 169 9.54 1.97 -8.95
CA ARG A 169 10.52 0.90 -8.78
C ARG A 169 10.26 0.19 -7.46
N ILE A 170 10.14 -1.14 -7.53
CA ILE A 170 10.07 -2.04 -6.39
C ILE A 170 11.35 -2.88 -6.40
N LEU A 171 12.10 -2.85 -5.31
CA LEU A 171 13.26 -3.71 -5.10
C LEU A 171 12.87 -4.82 -4.13
N ALA A 172 13.14 -6.07 -4.47
CA ALA A 172 12.77 -7.24 -3.66
C ALA A 172 14.00 -8.09 -3.34
N ALA A 173 14.34 -8.19 -2.06
CA ALA A 173 15.42 -9.02 -1.55
C ALA A 173 14.87 -10.14 -0.66
N ALA A 174 15.32 -11.37 -0.88
CA ALA A 174 15.00 -12.47 0.03
C ALA A 174 15.55 -12.18 1.44
N ASP A 175 14.70 -12.33 2.46
CA ASP A 175 15.03 -12.03 3.86
C ASP A 175 14.81 -13.26 4.76
N TYR A 176 15.52 -14.34 4.44
CA TYR A 176 15.50 -15.57 5.21
C TYR A 176 16.82 -16.33 5.09
N PHE A 177 17.02 -17.27 6.02
CA PHE A 177 18.06 -18.29 5.91
C PHE A 177 17.42 -19.66 6.17
N THR A 178 17.79 -20.65 5.37
CA THR A 178 17.29 -22.01 5.50
C THR A 178 18.42 -23.02 5.29
N THR A 179 18.21 -24.25 5.75
CA THR A 179 19.10 -25.39 5.49
C THR A 179 18.86 -26.01 4.11
N ASP A 180 17.76 -25.64 3.44
CA ASP A 180 17.49 -26.06 2.07
C ASP A 180 18.44 -25.35 1.10
N SER A 181 19.43 -26.09 0.62
CA SER A 181 20.43 -25.59 -0.33
C SER A 181 19.82 -25.12 -1.67
N ALA A 182 18.70 -25.70 -2.10
CA ALA A 182 18.05 -25.31 -3.34
C ALA A 182 17.43 -23.92 -3.18
N LEU A 183 16.73 -23.68 -2.07
CA LEU A 183 16.12 -22.39 -1.74
C LEU A 183 17.18 -21.30 -1.48
N MET A 184 18.32 -21.68 -0.88
CA MET A 184 19.46 -20.76 -0.68
C MET A 184 20.19 -20.40 -1.99
N SER A 185 20.09 -21.25 -3.02
CA SER A 185 20.75 -21.02 -4.32
C SER A 185 19.83 -20.37 -5.35
N ASN A 186 18.53 -20.64 -5.26
CA ASN A 186 17.53 -20.12 -6.19
C ASN A 186 16.31 -19.61 -5.41
N VAL A 187 16.17 -18.30 -5.35
CA VAL A 187 15.06 -17.64 -4.67
C VAL A 187 13.81 -17.71 -5.55
N PRO A 188 12.71 -18.32 -5.09
CA PRO A 188 11.47 -18.31 -5.85
C PRO A 188 10.86 -16.90 -5.90
N PRO A 189 10.12 -16.56 -6.97
CA PRO A 189 9.33 -15.33 -7.01
C PRO A 189 8.34 -15.24 -5.83
N VAL A 190 8.09 -14.01 -5.38
CA VAL A 190 7.24 -13.71 -4.22
C VAL A 190 5.86 -13.30 -4.71
N ASP A 191 4.83 -13.97 -4.22
CA ASP A 191 3.45 -13.57 -4.50
C ASP A 191 3.16 -12.24 -3.78
N ALA A 192 2.72 -11.24 -4.54
CA ALA A 192 2.50 -9.91 -4.01
C ALA A 192 1.25 -9.24 -4.60
N ASP A 193 0.55 -8.50 -3.73
CA ASP A 193 -0.50 -7.57 -4.13
C ASP A 193 0.06 -6.15 -4.06
N ILE A 194 0.12 -5.47 -5.21
CA ILE A 194 0.51 -4.07 -5.32
C ILE A 194 -0.75 -3.22 -5.38
N ILE A 195 -0.89 -2.26 -4.47
CA ILE A 195 -2.09 -1.44 -4.34
C ILE A 195 -1.71 0.04 -4.35
N LEU A 196 -2.21 0.77 -5.34
CA LEU A 196 -2.23 2.23 -5.42
C LEU A 196 -3.53 2.77 -4.81
N ASP A 197 -3.41 3.47 -3.69
CA ASP A 197 -4.53 3.99 -2.90
C ASP A 197 -4.51 5.54 -2.84
N PRO A 198 -5.50 6.23 -3.45
CA PRO A 198 -5.64 7.67 -3.33
C PRO A 198 -6.04 8.09 -1.92
N PHE A 199 -5.50 9.20 -1.42
CA PHE A 199 -5.97 9.79 -0.17
C PHE A 199 -7.27 10.55 -0.38
N LEU A 200 -8.19 10.42 0.57
CA LEU A 200 -9.34 11.29 0.75
C LEU A 200 -8.89 12.56 1.47
N PHE A 201 -9.13 13.71 0.84
CA PHE A 201 -8.76 15.03 1.36
C PHE A 201 -7.26 15.16 1.72
N ASN A 202 -6.39 14.34 1.12
CA ASN A 202 -4.96 14.24 1.45
C ASN A 202 -4.65 13.84 2.91
N VAL A 203 -5.63 13.35 3.67
CA VAL A 203 -5.46 12.96 5.08
C VAL A 203 -5.39 11.46 5.27
N LEU A 204 -6.34 10.69 4.72
CA LEU A 204 -6.39 9.24 4.90
C LEU A 204 -6.42 8.48 3.58
N PRO A 205 -5.81 7.27 3.49
CA PRO A 205 -6.00 6.38 2.34
C PRO A 205 -7.48 6.02 2.17
N ARG A 206 -7.97 6.00 0.93
CA ARG A 206 -9.39 5.74 0.64
C ARG A 206 -9.82 4.35 1.12
N SER A 207 -8.97 3.34 0.99
CA SER A 207 -9.30 1.99 1.47
C SER A 207 -9.49 1.91 3.00
N LEU A 208 -8.89 2.83 3.76
CA LEU A 208 -9.00 2.85 5.23
C LEU A 208 -10.30 3.52 5.71
N ALA A 209 -11.03 4.22 4.85
CA ALA A 209 -12.21 5.00 5.22
C ALA A 209 -13.33 4.15 5.85
N GLY A 210 -13.59 2.97 5.29
CA GLY A 210 -14.60 2.05 5.83
C GLY A 210 -14.24 1.58 7.25
N THR A 211 -12.99 1.20 7.46
CA THR A 211 -12.48 0.79 8.78
C THR A 211 -12.54 1.93 9.79
N ALA A 212 -12.15 3.14 9.39
CA ALA A 212 -12.24 4.31 10.26
C ALA A 212 -13.69 4.62 10.66
N CYS A 213 -14.62 4.58 9.71
CA CYS A 213 -16.05 4.77 9.97
C CYS A 213 -16.59 3.72 10.94
N TYR A 214 -16.24 2.45 10.73
CA TYR A 214 -16.62 1.35 11.62
C TYR A 214 -16.10 1.55 13.05
N ILE A 215 -14.81 1.89 13.22
CA ILE A 215 -14.22 2.14 14.54
C ILE A 215 -14.94 3.28 15.26
N VAL A 216 -15.26 4.36 14.56
CA VAL A 216 -16.01 5.51 15.13
C VAL A 216 -17.41 5.06 15.58
N ALA A 217 -18.12 4.27 14.78
CA ALA A 217 -19.43 3.76 15.13
C ALA A 217 -19.40 2.87 16.39
N VAL A 218 -18.43 1.94 16.45
CA VAL A 218 -18.23 1.07 17.63
C VAL A 218 -17.87 1.89 18.87
N ALA A 219 -16.98 2.88 18.75
CA ALA A 219 -16.60 3.75 19.84
C ALA A 219 -17.79 4.57 20.38
N ALA A 220 -18.64 5.09 19.50
CA ALA A 220 -19.84 5.81 19.90
C ALA A 220 -20.83 4.91 20.65
N ALA A 221 -21.06 3.69 20.15
CA ALA A 221 -21.91 2.70 20.81
C ALA A 221 -21.38 2.33 22.21
N ALA A 222 -20.08 2.08 22.33
CA ALA A 222 -19.42 1.77 23.60
C ALA A 222 -19.53 2.94 24.60
N TYR A 223 -19.35 4.18 24.14
CA TYR A 223 -19.52 5.37 24.97
C TYR A 223 -20.94 5.51 25.51
N LEU A 224 -21.95 5.32 24.64
CA LEU A 224 -23.36 5.38 25.06
C LEU A 224 -23.70 4.26 26.06
N ALA A 225 -23.18 3.05 25.85
CA ALA A 225 -23.34 1.94 26.79
C ALA A 225 -22.70 2.25 28.15
N ALA A 226 -21.44 2.72 28.15
CA ALA A 226 -20.72 3.09 29.37
C ALA A 226 -21.47 4.18 30.15
N ARG A 227 -22.02 5.19 29.45
CA ARG A 227 -22.83 6.24 30.09
C ARG A 227 -24.09 5.68 30.76
N ARG A 228 -24.78 4.74 30.13
CA ARG A 228 -25.97 4.10 30.72
C ARG A 228 -25.63 3.25 31.95
N VAL A 229 -24.55 2.48 31.88
CA VAL A 229 -24.09 1.69 33.03
C VAL A 229 -23.69 2.61 34.19
N ALA A 230 -22.97 3.70 33.91
CA ALA A 230 -22.60 4.67 34.93
C ALA A 230 -23.83 5.33 35.57
N SER A 231 -24.87 5.67 34.80
CA SER A 231 -26.11 6.20 35.38
C SER A 231 -26.82 5.18 36.27
N TRP A 232 -26.90 3.91 35.86
CA TRP A 232 -27.54 2.87 36.67
C TRP A 232 -26.79 2.61 37.98
N ILE A 233 -25.45 2.57 37.94
CA ILE A 233 -24.64 2.45 39.16
C ILE A 233 -24.84 3.67 40.07
N GLY A 234 -24.93 4.87 39.49
CA GLY A 234 -25.23 6.10 40.23
C GLY A 234 -26.59 6.05 40.94
N GLU A 235 -27.63 5.60 40.23
CA GLU A 235 -28.98 5.44 40.80
C GLU A 235 -29.02 4.42 41.95
N LEU A 236 -28.32 3.29 41.80
CA LEU A 236 -28.20 2.29 42.86
C LEU A 236 -27.44 2.81 44.09
N ALA A 237 -26.37 3.59 43.87
CA ALA A 237 -25.58 4.17 44.96
C ALA A 237 -26.39 5.21 45.76
N VAL A 238 -27.18 6.05 45.08
CA VAL A 238 -28.06 7.03 45.72
C VAL A 238 -29.21 6.34 46.46
N SER A 239 -29.79 5.29 45.88
CA SER A 239 -30.86 4.52 46.54
C SER A 239 -30.34 3.82 47.81
N GLY A 240 -29.13 3.26 47.76
CA GLY A 240 -28.49 2.62 48.91
C GLY A 240 -28.16 3.61 50.04
N SER A 241 -27.68 4.81 49.74
CA SER A 241 -27.37 5.82 50.75
C SER A 241 -28.64 6.35 51.45
N LEU A 242 -29.72 6.59 50.70
CA LEU A 242 -31.01 7.01 51.26
C LEU A 242 -31.61 5.94 52.19
N GLN A 243 -31.48 4.66 51.85
CA GLN A 243 -31.95 3.57 52.71
C GLN A 243 -31.14 3.49 54.02
N GLN A 244 -29.83 3.69 53.96
CA GLN A 244 -28.97 3.69 55.15
C GLN A 244 -29.25 4.88 56.09
N ASP A 245 -29.52 6.07 55.55
CA ASP A 245 -29.91 7.25 56.34
C ASP A 245 -31.30 7.09 56.98
N SER A 246 -32.23 6.42 56.29
CA SER A 246 -33.56 6.14 56.85
C SER A 246 -33.52 5.17 58.04
N LEU A 247 -32.58 4.21 58.02
CA LEU A 247 -32.38 3.26 59.12
C LEU A 247 -31.73 3.95 60.34
N LYS A 248 -30.78 4.88 60.13
CA LYS A 248 -30.17 5.66 61.22
C LYS A 248 -31.14 6.59 61.93
N LYS A 249 -32.16 7.13 61.25
CA LYS A 249 -33.18 8.01 61.87
C LYS A 249 -34.23 7.27 62.71
N ARG A 250 -34.30 5.93 62.63
CA ARG A 250 -35.27 5.10 63.38
C ARG A 250 -34.69 4.49 64.66
N GLN A 251 -33.41 4.70 64.93
CA GLN A 251 -32.75 4.38 66.21
C GLN A 251 -32.59 5.65 67.04
#